data_AF-A0A106BSS7-F1
#
_entry.id   AF-A0A106BSS7-F1
#
_cell.length_a   1.000
_cell.length_b   1.000
_cell.length_c   1.000
_cell.angle_alpha   90.00
_cell.angle_beta   90.00
_cell.angle_gamma   90.00
#
_symmetry.space_group_name_H-M   'P 1'
#
loop_
_entity.id
_entity.type
_entity.pdbx_description
1 polymer ?
#
loop_
_entity_poly.entity_id
_entity_poly.type
_entity_poly.pdbx_seq_one_letter_code
_entity_poly.pdbx_strand_id
1 'polypeptide(L)'
;VVEMVNGLDVETAGDAAEEIWVLATELYPYEDMGKSYNELEGREPVSNPFHYSEWDYPIQLERPAWATMQEKCAKSDDLQVIDDITAKYKREIHRMKFLLDAMQPQGVQRIRKLEDGDEIDINAAIASFIDIRLGNQPDPRIMMRSVRKTRDFSILVLLDLSESTNEKVQDQEYSVRELTQQACVLLADAINKVGDPFAIHGFCSDGRHDVEYYRFKDFDQHWDEVPKAGYSGAS
;
A
#
# COMPACT_ATOMS: atom_id res chain seq x y z
N VAL A 1 10.89 -0.96 -44.60
CA VAL A 1 12.29 -0.54 -44.70
C VAL A 1 12.64 -0.02 -43.33
N VAL A 2 13.40 -0.80 -42.56
CA VAL A 2 13.86 -0.41 -41.22
C VAL A 2 15.13 0.41 -41.45
N GLU A 3 15.09 1.68 -41.08
CA GLU A 3 16.22 2.58 -41.19
C GLU A 3 16.99 2.52 -39.86
N MET A 4 18.19 1.94 -39.90
CA MET A 4 19.14 2.00 -38.79
C MET A 4 19.84 3.36 -38.85
N VAL A 5 19.69 4.18 -37.81
CA VAL A 5 20.56 5.34 -37.60
C VAL A 5 21.60 4.93 -36.54
N ASN A 6 22.78 4.52 -37.02
CA ASN A 6 23.95 4.31 -36.16
C ASN A 6 24.73 5.62 -36.05
N GLY A 7 24.95 6.07 -34.82
CA GLY A 7 26.03 6.98 -34.42
C GLY A 7 25.84 8.44 -34.82
N LEU A 8 25.32 9.24 -33.89
CA LEU A 8 25.69 10.66 -33.83
C LEU A 8 26.55 10.85 -32.56
N ASP A 9 27.86 10.89 -32.75
CA ASP A 9 28.79 11.39 -31.74
C ASP A 9 28.46 12.88 -31.52
N VAL A 10 27.93 13.19 -30.34
CA VAL A 10 27.75 14.57 -29.87
C VAL A 10 28.71 14.78 -28.72
N GLU A 11 29.87 15.39 -29.01
CA GLU A 11 30.93 15.70 -28.03
C GLU A 11 30.53 16.75 -26.95
N THR A 12 29.23 17.02 -26.77
CA THR A 12 28.70 17.96 -25.77
C THR A 12 27.52 17.41 -24.95
N ALA A 13 27.22 16.11 -25.05
CA ALA A 13 26.26 15.49 -24.14
C ALA A 13 26.92 15.27 -22.76
N GLY A 14 26.47 16.00 -21.75
CA GLY A 14 26.68 15.58 -20.35
C GLY A 14 26.01 14.22 -20.11
N ASP A 15 26.36 13.55 -19.00
CA ASP A 15 26.05 12.16 -18.58
C ASP A 15 24.58 11.65 -18.65
N ALA A 16 23.68 12.30 -19.40
CA ALA A 16 22.30 11.91 -19.65
C ALA A 16 22.06 11.39 -21.09
N ALA A 17 23.05 10.74 -21.72
CA ALA A 17 22.92 10.19 -23.08
C ALA A 17 23.16 8.68 -23.11
N GLU A 18 22.34 7.92 -22.36
CA GLU A 18 22.22 6.47 -22.55
C GLU A 18 20.84 6.00 -22.07
N GLU A 19 19.78 6.60 -22.63
CA GLU A 19 18.43 6.04 -22.56
C GLU A 19 18.32 4.89 -23.56
N ILE A 20 18.60 3.67 -23.09
CA ILE A 20 18.38 2.45 -23.84
C ILE A 20 16.87 2.21 -23.89
N TRP A 21 16.26 2.45 -25.05
CA TRP A 21 14.84 2.20 -25.30
C TRP A 21 14.56 0.70 -25.32
N VAL A 22 13.60 0.24 -24.52
CA VAL A 22 13.06 -1.12 -24.60
C VAL A 22 12.32 -1.27 -25.93
N LEU A 23 12.71 -2.26 -26.72
CA LEU A 23 12.05 -2.53 -28.00
C LEU A 23 10.63 -3.01 -27.72
N ALA A 24 9.65 -2.45 -28.43
CA ALA A 24 8.25 -2.90 -28.38
C ALA A 24 8.06 -4.37 -28.82
N THR A 25 9.11 -5.01 -29.32
CA THR A 25 9.15 -6.42 -29.70
C THR A 25 10.38 -7.04 -29.05
N GLU A 26 10.22 -8.20 -28.42
CA GLU A 26 11.32 -8.93 -27.78
C GLU A 26 12.37 -9.31 -28.83
N LEU A 27 13.53 -8.66 -28.77
CA LEU A 27 14.68 -8.97 -29.62
C LEU A 27 15.62 -9.90 -28.84
N TYR A 28 15.95 -11.04 -29.41
CA TYR A 28 16.84 -12.03 -28.79
C TYR A 28 18.24 -12.01 -29.46
N PRO A 29 19.35 -12.03 -28.70
CA PRO A 29 20.68 -12.17 -29.25
C PRO A 29 20.87 -13.54 -29.93
N TYR A 30 21.63 -13.58 -31.03
CA TYR A 30 21.84 -14.80 -31.81
C TYR A 30 22.82 -15.79 -31.20
N GLU A 31 23.68 -15.38 -30.27
CA GLU A 31 24.82 -16.21 -29.83
C GLU A 31 24.68 -16.95 -28.50
N ASP A 32 23.81 -16.58 -27.55
CA ASP A 32 23.35 -17.52 -26.51
C ASP A 32 22.23 -17.00 -25.58
N MET A 33 21.51 -17.97 -24.98
CA MET A 33 20.80 -17.92 -23.68
C MET A 33 19.35 -17.39 -23.57
N GLY A 34 18.51 -17.43 -24.61
CA GLY A 34 17.04 -17.41 -24.43
C GLY A 34 16.42 -16.23 -23.66
N LYS A 35 17.18 -15.16 -23.44
CA LYS A 35 16.80 -13.92 -22.77
C LYS A 35 16.81 -12.80 -23.78
N SER A 36 15.79 -11.94 -23.75
CA SER A 36 15.69 -10.83 -24.69
C SER A 36 16.61 -9.67 -24.27
N TYR A 37 16.97 -8.79 -25.21
CA TYR A 37 17.67 -7.54 -24.89
C TYR A 37 16.88 -6.67 -23.89
N ASN A 38 15.55 -6.76 -23.89
CA ASN A 38 14.70 -6.10 -22.91
C ASN A 38 14.89 -6.67 -21.49
N GLU A 39 15.23 -7.96 -21.38
CA GLU A 39 15.49 -8.62 -20.09
C GLU A 39 16.94 -8.41 -19.62
N LEU A 40 17.87 -8.14 -20.55
CA LEU A 40 19.29 -7.88 -20.24
C LEU A 40 19.56 -6.40 -19.92
N GLU A 41 18.94 -5.47 -20.66
CA GLU A 41 19.27 -4.04 -20.65
C GLU A 41 18.01 -3.14 -20.54
N GLY A 42 16.81 -3.73 -20.54
CA GLY A 42 15.57 -2.97 -20.58
C GLY A 42 15.20 -2.37 -19.22
N ARG A 43 15.10 -1.04 -19.18
CA ARG A 43 14.41 -0.33 -18.11
C ARG A 43 12.94 -0.17 -18.51
N GLU A 44 12.00 -0.55 -17.65
CA GLU A 44 10.57 -0.35 -17.95
C GLU A 44 10.30 1.12 -18.30
N PRO A 45 9.49 1.40 -19.34
CA PRO A 45 9.23 2.76 -19.78
C PRO A 45 8.58 3.55 -18.64
N VAL A 46 9.16 4.71 -18.32
CA VAL A 46 8.54 5.68 -17.42
C VAL A 46 7.14 5.97 -17.97
N SER A 47 6.12 5.91 -17.10
CA SER A 47 4.76 6.22 -17.50
C SER A 47 4.69 7.63 -18.10
N ASN A 48 3.84 7.82 -19.12
CA ASN A 48 3.65 9.15 -19.68
C ASN A 48 3.21 10.12 -18.57
N PRO A 49 3.78 11.33 -18.49
CA PRO A 49 3.43 12.29 -17.46
C PRO A 49 1.92 12.57 -17.47
N PHE A 50 1.29 12.39 -16.32
CA PHE A 50 -0.14 12.68 -16.16
C PHE A 50 -0.32 14.02 -15.49
N HIS A 51 -1.18 14.87 -16.07
CA HIS A 51 -1.45 16.20 -15.55
C HIS A 51 -2.70 16.20 -14.68
N TYR A 52 -2.58 16.67 -13.45
CA TYR A 52 -3.67 16.83 -12.50
C TYR A 52 -4.07 18.29 -12.36
N SER A 53 -5.38 18.54 -12.28
CA SER A 53 -5.90 19.82 -11.82
C SER A 53 -5.72 19.93 -10.31
N GLU A 54 -5.40 21.13 -9.83
CA GLU A 54 -5.37 21.42 -8.39
C GLU A 54 -6.34 22.52 -8.01
N TRP A 55 -6.92 22.40 -6.81
CA TRP A 55 -7.76 23.44 -6.24
C TRP A 55 -6.89 24.48 -5.53
N ASP A 56 -6.91 25.73 -6.01
CA ASP A 56 -6.24 26.83 -5.34
C ASP A 56 -7.18 27.46 -4.30
N TYR A 57 -6.92 27.13 -3.03
CA TYR A 57 -7.73 27.60 -1.89
C TYR A 57 -7.75 29.14 -1.76
N PRO A 58 -6.62 29.87 -1.84
CA PRO A 58 -6.61 31.34 -1.83
C PRO A 58 -7.55 32.01 -2.84
N ILE A 59 -7.59 31.53 -4.08
CA ILE A 59 -8.41 32.14 -5.15
C ILE A 59 -9.73 31.39 -5.39
N GLN A 60 -9.99 30.31 -4.65
CA GLN A 60 -11.18 29.45 -4.76
C GLN A 60 -11.47 29.02 -6.20
N LEU A 61 -10.42 28.62 -6.93
CA LEU A 61 -10.53 28.25 -8.33
C LEU A 61 -9.67 27.03 -8.64
N GLU A 62 -10.18 26.17 -9.53
CA GLU A 62 -9.46 25.02 -10.04
C GLU A 62 -8.46 25.45 -11.12
N ARG A 63 -7.19 25.08 -10.95
CA ARG A 63 -6.14 25.29 -11.93
C ARG A 63 -6.01 24.00 -12.77
N PRO A 64 -6.40 24.03 -14.06
CA PRO A 64 -6.29 22.85 -14.90
C PRO A 64 -4.82 22.52 -15.20
N ALA A 65 -4.49 21.22 -15.22
CA ALA A 65 -3.14 20.71 -15.56
C ALA A 65 -1.99 21.38 -14.77
N TRP A 66 -2.22 21.62 -13.48
CA TRP A 66 -1.32 22.38 -12.63
C TRP A 66 -0.15 21.56 -12.10
N ALA A 67 -0.42 20.30 -11.74
CA ALA A 67 0.59 19.36 -11.28
C ALA A 67 0.86 18.30 -12.35
N THR A 68 2.12 17.87 -12.48
CA THR A 68 2.52 16.77 -13.37
C THR A 68 3.07 15.64 -12.53
N MET A 69 2.47 14.46 -12.66
CA MET A 69 2.87 13.25 -11.95
C MET A 69 3.43 12.22 -12.93
N GLN A 70 4.49 11.54 -12.53
CA GLN A 70 5.10 10.44 -13.25
C GLN A 70 5.10 9.22 -12.33
N GLU A 71 4.42 8.14 -12.71
CA GLU A 71 4.56 6.87 -12.02
C GLU A 71 5.87 6.20 -12.43
N LYS A 72 6.65 5.80 -11.44
CA LYS A 72 7.92 5.08 -11.56
C LYS A 72 7.87 3.79 -10.75
N CYS A 73 8.45 2.73 -11.29
CA CYS A 73 8.73 1.53 -10.50
C CYS A 73 9.95 1.81 -9.61
N ALA A 74 9.86 1.40 -8.35
CA ALA A 74 10.99 1.49 -7.45
C ALA A 74 12.09 0.52 -7.87
N LYS A 75 13.35 0.95 -7.75
CA LYS A 75 14.49 0.06 -7.98
C LYS A 75 14.51 -1.00 -6.89
N SER A 76 14.85 -2.23 -7.27
CA SER A 76 15.00 -3.32 -6.32
C SER A 76 16.38 -3.22 -5.65
N ASP A 77 16.47 -3.32 -4.33
CA ASP A 77 17.73 -3.32 -3.57
C ASP A 77 17.73 -4.42 -2.48
N ASP A 78 18.75 -4.45 -1.64
CA ASP A 78 19.08 -5.60 -0.81
C ASP A 78 18.02 -5.94 0.27
N LEU A 79 17.48 -7.16 0.17
CA LEU A 79 16.47 -7.71 1.08
C LEU A 79 17.00 -7.91 2.51
N GLN A 80 18.32 -8.03 2.67
CA GLN A 80 18.94 -8.27 3.99
C GLN A 80 18.68 -7.13 4.98
N VAL A 81 18.62 -5.90 4.47
CA VAL A 81 18.34 -4.70 5.29
C VAL A 81 16.96 -4.82 5.95
N ILE A 82 15.97 -5.29 5.20
CA ILE A 82 14.57 -5.47 5.65
C ILE A 82 14.46 -6.52 6.76
N ASP A 83 15.20 -7.63 6.64
CA ASP A 83 15.19 -8.72 7.62
C ASP A 83 15.83 -8.30 8.95
N ASP A 84 16.95 -7.57 8.90
CA ASP A 84 17.64 -7.06 10.09
C ASP A 84 16.78 -6.06 10.88
N ILE A 85 16.07 -5.18 10.16
CA ILE A 85 15.11 -4.23 10.74
C ILE A 85 13.97 -4.98 11.44
N THR A 86 13.43 -6.00 10.77
CA THR A 86 12.33 -6.82 11.30
C THR A 86 12.75 -7.54 12.59
N ALA A 87 13.98 -8.03 12.64
CA ALA A 87 14.56 -8.64 13.84
C ALA A 87 14.71 -7.62 14.98
N LYS A 88 15.17 -6.39 14.69
CA LYS A 88 15.42 -5.33 15.67
C LYS A 88 14.15 -4.82 16.36
N TYR A 89 13.06 -4.63 15.62
CA TYR A 89 11.81 -4.03 16.13
C TYR A 89 10.69 -5.05 16.37
N LYS A 90 11.06 -6.32 16.59
CA LYS A 90 10.12 -7.42 16.77
C LYS A 90 9.05 -7.13 17.84
N ARG A 91 9.39 -6.42 18.93
CA ARG A 91 8.46 -6.12 20.03
C ARG A 91 7.36 -5.15 19.59
N GLU A 92 7.72 -4.11 18.86
CA GLU A 92 6.84 -3.08 18.33
C GLU A 92 5.88 -3.69 17.31
N ILE A 93 6.37 -4.60 16.45
CA ILE A 93 5.53 -5.41 15.55
C ILE A 93 4.49 -6.21 16.34
N HIS A 94 4.90 -6.90 17.40
CA HIS A 94 3.97 -7.71 18.20
C HIS A 94 2.88 -6.86 18.87
N ARG A 95 3.22 -5.65 19.32
CA ARG A 95 2.25 -4.71 19.89
C ARG A 95 1.27 -4.19 18.83
N MET A 96 1.77 -3.84 17.65
CA MET A 96 0.94 -3.34 16.55
C MET A 96 0.02 -4.44 16.01
N LYS A 97 0.53 -5.67 15.90
CA LYS A 97 -0.26 -6.86 15.64
C LYS A 97 -1.38 -7.00 16.66
N PHE A 98 -1.08 -6.89 17.96
CA PHE A 98 -2.11 -6.99 18.99
C PHE A 98 -3.19 -5.91 18.87
N LEU A 99 -2.84 -4.69 18.47
CA LEU A 99 -3.80 -3.62 18.22
C LEU A 99 -4.68 -3.93 17.00
N LEU A 100 -4.10 -4.39 15.89
CA LEU A 100 -4.85 -4.76 14.69
C LEU A 100 -5.74 -5.98 14.91
N ASP A 101 -5.24 -6.99 15.63
CA ASP A 101 -5.99 -8.18 16.05
C ASP A 101 -7.15 -7.79 16.98
N ALA A 102 -6.95 -6.86 17.92
CA ALA A 102 -8.01 -6.36 18.81
C ALA A 102 -9.09 -5.57 18.05
N MET A 103 -8.77 -5.02 16.88
CA MET A 103 -9.74 -4.39 15.99
C MET A 103 -10.49 -5.41 15.11
N GLN A 104 -10.14 -6.71 15.15
CA GLN A 104 -10.97 -7.73 14.50
C GLN A 104 -12.34 -7.77 15.19
N PRO A 105 -13.46 -7.67 14.45
CA PRO A 105 -14.77 -7.90 15.02
C PRO A 105 -14.80 -9.32 15.59
N GLN A 106 -15.21 -9.45 16.86
CA GLN A 106 -15.33 -10.74 17.51
C GLN A 106 -16.53 -11.52 16.94
N GLY A 107 -16.29 -12.17 15.80
CA GLY A 107 -17.16 -13.17 15.19
C GLY A 107 -18.63 -12.74 15.04
N VAL A 108 -19.52 -13.60 15.55
CA VAL A 108 -20.96 -13.44 15.43
C VAL A 108 -21.47 -12.56 16.58
N GLN A 109 -21.92 -11.36 16.28
CA GLN A 109 -22.63 -10.54 17.25
C GLN A 109 -24.08 -11.03 17.37
N ARG A 110 -24.45 -11.54 18.54
CA ARG A 110 -25.83 -11.87 18.87
C ARG A 110 -26.58 -10.61 19.31
N ILE A 111 -27.50 -10.15 18.47
CA ILE A 111 -28.43 -9.07 18.79
C ILE A 111 -29.68 -9.72 19.37
N ARG A 112 -30.05 -9.32 20.59
CA ARG A 112 -31.19 -9.88 21.34
C ARG A 112 -32.29 -8.84 21.46
N LYS A 113 -33.46 -9.25 21.96
CA LYS A 113 -34.64 -8.39 22.11
C LYS A 113 -35.08 -7.76 20.79
N LEU A 114 -35.19 -8.59 19.76
CA LEU A 114 -35.79 -8.21 18.49
C LEU A 114 -37.23 -8.71 18.45
N GLU A 115 -38.12 -7.98 17.78
CA GLU A 115 -39.49 -8.45 17.49
C GLU A 115 -39.46 -9.52 16.39
N ASP A 116 -38.52 -9.37 15.45
CA ASP A 116 -38.29 -10.29 14.34
C ASP A 116 -36.79 -10.67 14.27
N GLY A 117 -36.52 -11.96 14.13
CA GLY A 117 -35.17 -12.51 14.18
C GLY A 117 -35.12 -13.97 13.74
N ASP A 118 -33.92 -14.51 13.65
CA ASP A 118 -33.67 -15.81 13.04
C ASP A 118 -33.82 -16.95 14.08
N GLU A 119 -33.68 -16.63 15.36
CA GLU A 119 -33.77 -17.56 16.50
C GLU A 119 -34.60 -16.97 17.65
N ILE A 120 -35.20 -17.83 18.48
CA ILE A 120 -35.95 -17.42 19.68
C ILE A 120 -34.99 -17.29 20.87
N ASP A 121 -35.03 -16.15 21.55
CA ASP A 121 -34.39 -15.98 22.84
C ASP A 121 -35.25 -16.62 23.93
N ILE A 122 -34.89 -17.85 24.33
CA ILE A 122 -35.62 -18.64 25.33
C ILE A 122 -35.82 -17.87 26.64
N ASN A 123 -34.83 -17.09 27.09
CA ASN A 123 -34.95 -16.35 28.35
C ASN A 123 -35.95 -15.21 28.23
N ALA A 124 -35.94 -14.49 27.11
CA ALA A 124 -36.91 -13.43 26.83
C ALA A 124 -38.33 -14.02 26.67
N ALA A 125 -38.46 -15.15 25.99
CA ALA A 125 -39.74 -15.86 25.85
C ALA A 125 -40.29 -16.32 27.21
N ILE A 126 -39.45 -16.91 28.08
CA ILE A 126 -39.86 -17.31 29.44
C ILE A 126 -40.33 -16.09 30.25
N ALA A 127 -39.60 -14.97 30.19
CA ALA A 127 -39.99 -13.74 30.87
C ALA A 127 -41.36 -13.23 30.38
N SER A 128 -41.56 -13.14 29.06
CA SER A 128 -42.85 -12.74 28.49
C SER A 128 -43.98 -13.69 28.87
N PHE A 129 -43.73 -15.00 28.96
CA PHE A 129 -44.73 -15.97 29.45
C PHE A 129 -45.07 -15.79 30.94
N ILE A 130 -44.09 -15.41 31.77
CA ILE A 130 -44.34 -15.08 33.18
C ILE A 130 -45.23 -13.83 33.27
N ASP A 131 -44.95 -12.78 32.49
CA ASP A 131 -45.74 -11.55 32.47
C ASP A 131 -47.19 -11.79 32.03
N ILE A 132 -47.40 -12.60 30.99
CA ILE A 132 -48.75 -13.01 30.56
C ILE A 132 -49.49 -13.69 31.71
N ARG A 133 -48.81 -14.57 32.45
CA ARG A 133 -49.42 -15.33 33.55
C ARG A 133 -49.72 -14.47 34.77
N LEU A 134 -49.00 -13.36 34.94
CA LEU A 134 -49.25 -12.33 35.96
C LEU A 134 -50.30 -11.28 35.52
N GLY A 135 -50.76 -11.32 34.26
CA GLY A 135 -51.70 -10.34 33.71
C GLY A 135 -51.04 -9.01 33.30
N ASN A 136 -49.72 -8.97 33.20
CA ASN A 136 -48.96 -7.82 32.75
C ASN A 136 -48.85 -7.81 31.21
N GLN A 137 -48.57 -6.65 30.63
CA GLN A 137 -48.29 -6.55 29.20
C GLN A 137 -46.88 -7.11 28.91
N PRO A 138 -46.75 -8.20 28.13
CA PRO A 138 -45.46 -8.80 27.83
C PRO A 138 -44.67 -7.98 26.81
N ASP A 139 -43.34 -8.07 26.87
CA ASP A 139 -42.47 -7.56 25.82
C ASP A 139 -42.53 -8.50 24.60
N PRO A 140 -42.94 -8.02 23.41
CA PRO A 140 -42.99 -8.83 22.19
C PRO A 140 -41.59 -9.17 21.65
N ARG A 141 -40.53 -8.54 22.16
CA ARG A 141 -39.15 -8.69 21.69
C ARG A 141 -38.47 -9.95 22.21
N ILE A 142 -38.96 -11.11 21.77
CA ILE A 142 -38.46 -12.42 22.19
C ILE A 142 -37.52 -13.08 21.17
N MET A 143 -37.24 -12.42 20.05
CA MET A 143 -36.34 -12.94 19.01
C MET A 143 -34.90 -12.45 19.20
N MET A 144 -33.98 -13.16 18.57
CA MET A 144 -32.57 -12.80 18.44
C MET A 144 -32.05 -13.10 17.03
N ARG A 145 -31.03 -12.34 16.60
CA ARG A 145 -30.36 -12.51 15.31
C ARG A 145 -28.86 -12.59 15.52
N SER A 146 -28.23 -13.46 14.74
CA SER A 146 -26.78 -13.65 14.72
C SER A 146 -26.18 -12.90 13.54
N VAL A 147 -25.65 -11.70 13.76
CA VAL A 147 -25.01 -10.90 12.70
C VAL A 147 -23.52 -11.20 12.69
N ARG A 148 -23.03 -11.78 11.59
CA ARG A 148 -21.59 -11.85 11.33
C ARG A 148 -21.13 -10.46 10.92
N LYS A 149 -20.28 -9.84 11.74
CA LYS A 149 -19.56 -8.64 11.32
C LYS A 149 -18.27 -9.08 10.66
N THR A 150 -18.23 -9.02 9.34
CA THR A 150 -16.97 -9.12 8.59
C THR A 150 -16.37 -7.72 8.50
N ARG A 151 -15.07 -7.63 8.74
CA ARG A 151 -14.31 -6.39 8.55
C ARG A 151 -13.99 -6.26 7.06
N ASP A 152 -14.20 -5.08 6.50
CA ASP A 152 -13.89 -4.74 5.11
C ASP A 152 -13.23 -3.36 5.09
N PHE A 153 -11.90 -3.34 5.07
CA PHE A 153 -11.11 -2.12 4.96
C PHE A 153 -9.83 -2.44 4.18
N SER A 154 -9.35 -1.44 3.45
CA SER A 154 -8.10 -1.52 2.71
C SER A 154 -7.17 -0.41 3.20
N ILE A 155 -5.88 -0.70 3.33
CA ILE A 155 -4.89 0.26 3.85
C ILE A 155 -3.97 0.72 2.71
N LEU A 156 -3.86 2.02 2.48
CA LEU A 156 -2.77 2.60 1.70
C LEU A 156 -1.77 3.26 2.63
N VAL A 157 -0.53 2.79 2.61
CA VAL A 157 0.60 3.47 3.25
C VAL A 157 1.29 4.31 2.18
N LEU A 158 1.30 5.63 2.36
CA LEU A 158 1.94 6.57 1.45
C LEU A 158 3.14 7.21 2.14
N LEU A 159 4.34 6.99 1.59
CA LEU A 159 5.61 7.45 2.14
C LEU A 159 6.09 8.72 1.44
N ASP A 160 6.54 9.69 2.22
CA ASP A 160 7.26 10.84 1.70
C ASP A 160 8.75 10.48 1.55
N LEU A 161 9.25 10.51 0.32
CA LEU A 161 10.63 10.20 -0.03
C LEU A 161 11.44 11.47 -0.33
N SER A 162 10.86 12.66 -0.14
CA SER A 162 11.51 13.93 -0.43
C SER A 162 12.73 14.20 0.46
N GLU A 163 13.64 15.02 -0.05
CA GLU A 163 14.92 15.39 0.58
C GLU A 163 14.76 16.02 1.97
N SER A 164 13.56 16.53 2.31
CA SER A 164 13.22 17.07 3.63
C SER A 164 13.26 16.02 4.77
N THR A 165 13.33 14.74 4.42
CA THR A 165 13.36 13.61 5.38
C THR A 165 14.79 13.15 5.72
N ASN A 166 15.81 13.84 5.20
CA ASN A 166 17.23 13.49 5.39
C ASN A 166 17.81 14.03 6.72
N GLU A 167 17.00 14.67 7.56
CA GLU A 167 17.41 15.04 8.91
C GLU A 167 17.73 13.78 9.74
N LYS A 168 18.90 13.77 10.35
CA LYS A 168 19.26 12.73 11.32
C LYS A 168 18.39 12.89 12.55
N VAL A 169 17.83 11.79 13.05
CA VAL A 169 17.10 11.82 14.32
C VAL A 169 18.08 12.21 15.42
N GLN A 170 17.68 13.14 16.30
CA GLN A 170 18.52 13.62 17.40
C GLN A 170 19.13 12.43 18.18
N ASP A 171 20.45 12.45 18.34
CA ASP A 171 21.26 11.43 19.03
C ASP A 171 21.26 10.01 18.43
N GLN A 172 20.92 9.85 17.14
CA GLN A 172 20.95 8.56 16.44
C GLN A 172 21.71 8.64 15.11
N GLU A 173 22.26 7.50 14.67
CA GLU A 173 23.03 7.42 13.42
C GLU A 173 22.15 7.30 12.16
N TYR A 174 20.84 7.11 12.31
CA TYR A 174 19.89 6.89 11.21
C TYR A 174 19.04 8.12 10.90
N SER A 175 18.66 8.25 9.62
CA SER A 175 17.79 9.34 9.13
C SER A 175 16.32 9.12 9.50
N VAL A 176 15.51 10.19 9.51
CA VAL A 176 14.04 10.07 9.64
C VAL A 176 13.47 9.20 8.52
N ARG A 177 14.06 9.26 7.32
CA ARG A 177 13.66 8.44 6.18
C ARG A 177 13.90 6.96 6.43
N GLU A 178 15.07 6.59 6.93
CA GLU A 178 15.35 5.20 7.31
C GLU A 178 14.40 4.71 8.40
N LEU A 179 14.11 5.53 9.41
CA LEU A 179 13.18 5.15 10.48
C LEU A 179 11.75 4.96 9.98
N THR A 180 11.26 5.87 9.14
CA THR A 180 9.92 5.75 8.54
C THR A 180 9.85 4.55 7.60
N GLN A 181 10.93 4.29 6.86
CA GLN A 181 11.01 3.13 6.00
C GLN A 181 10.95 1.84 6.83
N GLN A 182 11.72 1.79 7.90
CA GLN A 182 11.72 0.69 8.86
C GLN A 182 10.32 0.47 9.44
N ALA A 183 9.67 1.52 9.93
CA ALA A 183 8.32 1.45 10.49
C ALA A 183 7.28 0.91 9.49
N CYS A 184 7.39 1.27 8.20
CA CYS A 184 6.46 0.82 7.17
C CYS A 184 6.61 -0.67 6.84
N VAL A 185 7.83 -1.21 6.77
CA VAL A 185 8.05 -2.67 6.64
C VAL A 185 7.39 -3.43 7.79
N LEU A 186 7.60 -2.95 9.01
CA LEU A 186 7.06 -3.55 10.23
C LEU A 186 5.52 -3.52 10.25
N LEU A 187 4.94 -2.42 9.76
CA LEU A 187 3.50 -2.23 9.59
C LEU A 187 2.94 -3.18 8.53
N ALA A 188 3.58 -3.28 7.37
CA ALA A 188 3.19 -4.17 6.28
C ALA A 188 3.15 -5.63 6.74
N ASP A 189 4.18 -6.08 7.46
CA ASP A 189 4.25 -7.41 8.05
C ASP A 189 3.12 -7.69 9.04
N ALA A 190 2.72 -6.68 9.82
CA ALA A 190 1.60 -6.80 10.77
C ALA A 190 0.25 -6.88 10.03
N ILE A 191 0.02 -6.02 9.03
CA ILE A 191 -1.22 -6.00 8.23
C ILE A 191 -1.38 -7.30 7.45
N ASN A 192 -0.31 -7.77 6.80
CA ASN A 192 -0.34 -9.01 6.03
C ASN A 192 -0.72 -10.23 6.90
N LYS A 193 -0.25 -10.27 8.16
CA LYS A 193 -0.63 -11.33 9.12
C LYS A 193 -2.09 -11.28 9.55
N VAL A 194 -2.70 -10.09 9.57
CA VAL A 194 -4.12 -9.91 9.89
C VAL A 194 -4.99 -10.33 8.69
N GLY A 195 -4.45 -10.21 7.48
CA GLY A 195 -5.06 -10.70 6.23
C GLY A 195 -5.82 -9.62 5.46
N ASP A 196 -5.59 -8.35 5.76
CA ASP A 196 -6.29 -7.23 5.12
C ASP A 196 -5.56 -6.76 3.85
N PRO A 197 -6.28 -6.37 2.78
CA PRO A 197 -5.67 -5.79 1.58
C PRO A 197 -4.96 -4.48 1.90
N PHE A 198 -3.73 -4.32 1.44
CA PHE A 198 -2.98 -3.08 1.62
C PHE A 198 -2.10 -2.74 0.42
N ALA A 199 -1.72 -1.48 0.27
CA ALA A 199 -0.73 -1.01 -0.71
C ALA A 199 0.32 -0.15 0.01
N ILE A 200 1.56 -0.19 -0.49
CA ILE A 200 2.66 0.66 -0.04
C ILE A 200 3.15 1.44 -1.25
N HIS A 201 2.92 2.74 -1.23
CA HIS A 201 3.38 3.66 -2.27
C HIS A 201 4.25 4.74 -1.64
N GLY A 202 5.08 5.39 -2.45
CA GLY A 202 5.89 6.54 -2.06
C GLY A 202 5.72 7.67 -3.04
N PHE A 203 6.05 8.88 -2.62
CA PHE A 203 6.13 10.02 -3.51
C PHE A 203 7.37 10.85 -3.21
N CYS A 204 7.94 11.42 -4.26
CA CYS A 204 8.98 12.43 -4.17
C CYS A 204 8.54 13.58 -5.08
N SER A 205 8.64 14.83 -4.63
CA SER A 205 8.26 15.97 -5.46
C SER A 205 9.39 16.99 -5.51
N ASP A 206 9.82 17.34 -6.72
CA ASP A 206 10.63 18.52 -7.00
C ASP A 206 9.77 19.60 -7.68
N GLY A 207 9.00 20.30 -6.86
CA GLY A 207 8.00 21.25 -7.32
C GLY A 207 6.77 20.60 -7.97
N ARG A 208 5.88 21.44 -8.53
CA ARG A 208 4.58 20.99 -9.05
C ARG A 208 4.65 20.24 -10.37
N HIS A 209 5.70 20.45 -11.15
CA HIS A 209 5.84 19.86 -12.49
C HIS A 209 6.65 18.56 -12.49
N ASP A 210 7.17 18.15 -11.33
CA ASP A 210 7.94 16.93 -11.19
C ASP A 210 7.57 16.20 -9.90
N VAL A 211 6.43 15.53 -9.93
CA VAL A 211 5.98 14.65 -8.85
C VAL A 211 6.19 13.21 -9.29
N GLU A 212 7.10 12.52 -8.63
CA GLU A 212 7.38 11.11 -8.86
C GLU A 212 6.55 10.26 -7.89
N TYR A 213 5.83 9.29 -8.41
CA TYR A 213 5.02 8.35 -7.64
C TYR A 213 5.57 6.94 -7.77
N TYR A 214 5.86 6.32 -6.63
CA TYR A 214 6.50 5.02 -6.53
C TYR A 214 5.49 4.00 -6.02
N ARG A 215 5.37 2.86 -6.71
CA ARG A 215 4.52 1.75 -6.29
C ARG A 215 5.39 0.58 -5.86
N PHE A 216 5.57 0.43 -4.55
CA PHE A 216 6.35 -0.67 -3.98
C PHE A 216 5.53 -1.96 -3.88
N LYS A 217 4.25 -1.81 -3.50
CA LYS A 217 3.30 -2.92 -3.35
C LYS A 217 1.89 -2.44 -3.64
N ASP A 218 1.17 -3.11 -4.52
CA ASP A 218 -0.24 -2.82 -4.83
C ASP A 218 -1.21 -3.74 -4.07
N PHE A 219 -2.49 -3.38 -4.00
CA PHE A 219 -3.53 -4.09 -3.22
C PHE A 219 -3.69 -5.57 -3.59
N ASP A 220 -3.53 -5.90 -4.87
CA ASP A 220 -3.66 -7.24 -5.44
C ASP A 220 -2.38 -8.11 -5.28
N GLN A 221 -1.25 -7.48 -4.96
CA GLN A 221 0.01 -8.17 -4.76
C GLN A 221 0.09 -8.83 -3.38
N HIS A 222 0.73 -10.00 -3.33
CA HIS A 222 1.03 -10.66 -2.05
C HIS A 222 2.27 -10.00 -1.43
N TRP A 223 2.35 -9.98 -0.10
CA TRP A 223 3.54 -9.46 0.59
C TRP A 223 4.62 -10.55 0.68
N ASP A 224 5.36 -10.72 -0.41
CA ASP A 224 6.47 -11.67 -0.57
C ASP A 224 7.81 -10.95 -0.85
N GLU A 225 8.84 -11.69 -1.29
CA GLU A 225 10.20 -11.15 -1.47
C GLU A 225 10.28 -10.06 -2.55
N VAL A 226 9.39 -10.04 -3.54
CA VAL A 226 9.49 -9.11 -4.69
C VAL A 226 9.08 -7.67 -4.30
N PRO A 227 7.91 -7.42 -3.68
CA PRO A 227 7.56 -6.09 -3.16
C PRO A 227 8.50 -5.62 -2.05
N LYS A 228 9.07 -6.55 -1.28
CA LYS A 228 10.11 -6.22 -0.29
C LYS A 228 11.38 -5.70 -0.97
N ALA A 229 11.82 -6.33 -2.05
CA ALA A 229 13.04 -5.91 -2.73
C ALA A 229 12.87 -4.56 -3.45
N GLY A 230 11.70 -4.28 -4.03
CA GLY A 230 11.39 -2.96 -4.58
C GLY A 230 11.38 -1.85 -3.53
N TYR A 231 11.05 -2.20 -2.29
CA TYR A 231 11.04 -1.26 -1.17
C TYR A 231 12.43 -0.85 -0.68
N SER A 232 13.37 -1.80 -0.59
CA SER A 232 14.75 -1.53 -0.16
C SER A 232 15.46 -0.54 -1.07
N GLY A 233 15.13 -0.50 -2.38
CA GLY A 233 15.84 0.34 -3.35
C GLY A 233 15.25 1.73 -3.56
N ALA A 234 14.35 2.16 -2.68
CA ALA A 234 13.89 3.54 -2.57
C ALA A 234 14.94 4.49 -1.91
N SER A 235 16.20 4.05 -1.82
CA SER A 235 17.34 4.78 -1.26
C SER A 235 17.75 5.96 -2.14
#